data_AF-A0A1B6IVL9-F1
#
_entry.id   AF-A0A1B6IVL9-F1
#
_cell.length_a   1.000
_cell.length_b   1.000
_cell.length_c   1.000
_cell.angle_alpha   90.00
_cell.angle_beta   90.00
_cell.angle_gamma   90.00
#
_symmetry.space_group_name_H-M   'P 1'
#
loop_
_entity.id
_entity.type
_entity.pdbx_description
1 polymer ?
#
loop_
_entity_poly.entity_id
_entity_poly.type
_entity_poly.pdbx_seq_one_letter_code
_entity_poly.pdbx_strand_id
1 'polypeptide(L)'
;IVPDSGDQCSLVVQNGNSPPTIALDPRYPVSLKLRLSSLSPLWSGEIPLRCASTSRFTKQWEVKLPLKDRGQFRSVWCHVVWETVDNIHQMVVVISPLYSIKSMLPCKANVLVETPTLSSSQIIPISGRGAVQHLDTPGLSDETHNLTFQLDGKVPASSPPVSLHYHIMDGS
;
A
#
# COMPACT_ATOMS: atom_id res chain seq x y z
N ILE A 1 -5.72 -5.77 -16.43
CA ILE A 1 -5.29 -4.54 -17.12
C ILE A 1 -6.40 -4.19 -18.09
N VAL A 2 -6.97 -2.99 -17.99
CA VAL A 2 -7.87 -2.50 -19.04
C VAL A 2 -7.04 -1.54 -19.87
N PRO A 3 -6.73 -1.84 -21.14
CA PRO A 3 -6.06 -0.88 -22.00
C PRO A 3 -7.01 0.29 -22.24
N ASP A 4 -6.65 1.45 -21.70
CA ASP A 4 -7.24 2.72 -22.10
C ASP A 4 -6.40 3.27 -23.26
N SER A 5 -7.01 4.11 -24.11
CA SER A 5 -6.40 4.68 -25.32
C SER A 5 -4.89 4.96 -25.24
N GLY A 6 -4.10 4.39 -26.15
CA GLY A 6 -2.74 4.78 -26.58
C GLY A 6 -1.62 4.85 -25.54
N ASP A 7 -1.77 5.71 -24.53
CA ASP A 7 -0.71 6.23 -23.67
C ASP A 7 -1.00 6.02 -22.16
N GLN A 8 -2.03 5.25 -21.81
CA GLN A 8 -2.45 5.05 -20.41
C GLN A 8 -2.68 3.57 -20.07
N CYS A 9 -2.08 3.14 -18.96
CA CYS A 9 -2.29 1.82 -18.38
C CYS A 9 -3.16 1.94 -17.12
N SER A 10 -4.24 1.17 -17.07
CA SER A 10 -5.17 1.15 -15.94
C SER A 10 -5.09 -0.17 -15.20
N LEU A 11 -4.71 -0.10 -13.91
CA LEU A 11 -4.59 -1.26 -13.02
C LEU A 11 -5.67 -1.23 -11.95
N VAL A 12 -6.42 -2.32 -11.87
CA VAL A 12 -7.39 -2.55 -10.80
C VAL A 12 -6.70 -3.33 -9.69
N VAL A 13 -6.51 -2.69 -8.55
CA VAL A 13 -5.91 -3.29 -7.37
C VAL A 13 -7.01 -4.07 -6.63
N GLN A 14 -6.79 -5.36 -6.46
CA GLN A 14 -7.62 -6.22 -5.62
C GLN A 14 -7.21 -6.09 -4.16
N ASN A 15 -8.17 -6.24 -3.26
CA ASN A 15 -7.89 -6.31 -1.83
C ASN A 15 -7.44 -7.73 -1.49
N GLY A 16 -6.14 -7.98 -1.52
CA GLY A 16 -5.53 -9.27 -1.19
C GLY A 16 -4.24 -9.09 -0.40
N ASN A 17 -3.75 -10.17 0.23
CA ASN A 17 -2.57 -10.15 1.10
C ASN A 17 -1.24 -10.23 0.35
N SER A 18 -1.26 -10.41 -0.97
CA SER A 18 -0.07 -10.39 -1.82
C SER A 18 0.01 -9.06 -2.58
N PRO A 19 1.15 -8.37 -2.58
CA PRO A 19 1.36 -7.15 -3.37
C PRO A 19 1.05 -7.39 -4.86
N PRO A 20 0.04 -6.72 -5.44
CA PRO A 20 -0.22 -6.82 -6.87
C PRO A 20 1.00 -6.40 -7.67
N THR A 21 1.46 -7.28 -8.56
CA THR A 21 2.67 -7.07 -9.37
C THR A 21 2.33 -7.21 -10.85
N ILE A 22 2.87 -6.32 -11.67
CA ILE A 22 2.65 -6.30 -13.12
C ILE A 22 3.96 -6.01 -13.84
N ALA A 23 4.28 -6.85 -14.82
CA ALA A 23 5.35 -6.58 -15.79
C ALA A 23 4.78 -5.81 -16.99
N LEU A 24 5.46 -4.75 -17.39
CA LEU A 24 5.10 -3.85 -18.48
C LEU A 24 6.29 -3.69 -19.43
N ASP A 25 5.99 -3.47 -20.71
CA ASP A 25 7.00 -3.15 -21.71
C ASP A 25 7.33 -1.65 -21.63
N PRO A 26 8.59 -1.27 -21.36
CA PRO A 26 8.99 0.12 -21.15
C PRO A 26 9.00 0.98 -22.43
N ARG A 27 8.83 0.37 -23.62
CA ARG A 27 8.81 1.10 -24.89
C ARG A 27 7.54 1.91 -25.11
N TYR A 28 6.48 1.64 -24.37
CA TYR A 28 5.22 2.38 -24.45
C TYR A 28 5.25 3.52 -23.43
N PRO A 29 5.04 4.80 -23.84
CA PRO A 29 5.03 5.94 -22.93
C PRO A 29 3.73 5.92 -22.11
N VAL A 30 3.70 5.12 -21.05
CA VAL A 30 2.50 4.92 -20.25
C VAL A 30 2.52 5.74 -18.96
N SER A 31 1.39 6.37 -18.64
CA SER A 31 1.05 6.70 -17.26
C SER A 31 0.25 5.56 -16.64
N LEU A 32 0.39 5.34 -15.34
CA LEU A 32 -0.36 4.33 -14.60
C LEU A 32 -1.42 4.99 -13.71
N LYS A 33 -2.63 4.46 -13.76
CA LYS A 33 -3.71 4.81 -12.83
C LYS A 33 -4.19 3.58 -12.09
N LEU A 34 -4.45 3.77 -10.79
CA LEU A 34 -4.84 2.71 -9.87
C LEU A 34 -6.27 2.96 -9.37
N ARG A 35 -7.04 1.89 -9.17
CA ARG A 35 -8.31 1.94 -8.41
C ARG A 35 -8.51 0.69 -7.57
N LEU A 36 -9.34 0.79 -6.54
CA LEU A 36 -9.70 -0.34 -5.68
C LEU A 36 -10.98 -1.02 -6.19
N SER A 37 -10.84 -2.26 -6.68
CA SER A 37 -11.90 -2.98 -7.44
C SER A 37 -13.28 -2.95 -6.80
N SER A 38 -13.37 -3.10 -5.48
CA SER A 38 -14.63 -3.24 -4.73
C SER A 38 -14.99 -2.02 -3.87
N LEU A 39 -14.03 -1.12 -3.64
CA LEU A 39 -14.18 -0.01 -2.69
C LEU A 39 -14.52 1.31 -3.38
N SER A 40 -14.11 1.50 -4.64
CA SER A 40 -14.36 2.75 -5.35
C SER A 40 -14.25 2.60 -6.87
N PRO A 41 -15.14 3.26 -7.65
CA PRO A 41 -14.97 3.37 -9.08
C PRO A 41 -13.93 4.44 -9.47
N LEU A 42 -13.47 5.26 -8.52
CA LEU A 42 -12.60 6.40 -8.78
C LEU A 42 -11.14 5.97 -8.97
N TRP A 43 -10.47 6.62 -9.92
CA TRP A 43 -9.06 6.41 -10.20
C TRP A 43 -8.17 7.34 -9.37
N SER A 44 -6.96 6.88 -9.08
CA SER A 44 -5.87 7.70 -8.57
C SER A 44 -5.45 8.80 -9.55
N GLY A 45 -4.57 9.69 -9.09
CA GLY A 45 -3.72 10.49 -9.97
C GLY A 45 -2.80 9.61 -10.84
N GLU A 46 -2.21 10.23 -11.85
CA GLU A 46 -1.30 9.55 -12.79
C GLU A 46 0.08 9.32 -12.18
N ILE A 47 0.61 8.11 -12.38
CA ILE A 47 1.95 7.71 -11.97
C ILE A 47 2.82 7.62 -13.24
N PRO A 48 3.86 8.45 -13.38
CA PRO A 48 4.68 8.46 -14.59
C PRO A 48 5.61 7.25 -14.62
N LEU A 49 5.51 6.42 -15.67
CA LEU A 49 6.33 5.20 -15.81
C LEU A 49 7.56 5.37 -16.72
N ARG A 50 7.88 6.60 -17.12
CA ARG A 50 9.03 6.87 -18.00
C ARG A 50 10.34 6.53 -17.28
N CYS A 51 11.15 5.68 -17.91
CA CYS A 51 12.52 5.42 -17.47
C CYS A 51 13.47 6.43 -18.10
N ALA A 52 14.39 6.98 -17.30
CA ALA A 52 15.46 7.85 -17.78
C ALA A 52 16.85 7.17 -17.77
N SER A 53 16.95 5.90 -17.36
CA SER A 53 18.21 5.20 -17.13
C SER A 53 18.34 3.90 -17.92
N THR A 54 19.57 3.55 -18.29
CA THR A 54 19.94 2.27 -18.91
C THR A 54 20.34 1.20 -17.89
N SER A 55 20.60 1.60 -16.64
CA SER A 55 20.88 0.71 -15.49
C SER A 55 19.63 0.41 -14.67
N ARG A 56 19.71 -0.58 -13.77
CA ARG A 56 18.63 -0.87 -12.81
C ARG A 56 18.30 0.39 -12.02
N PHE A 57 17.04 0.79 -12.06
CA PHE A 57 16.53 1.98 -11.41
C PHE A 57 15.23 1.65 -10.71
N THR A 58 15.01 2.20 -9.52
CA THR A 58 13.77 2.01 -8.77
C THR A 58 13.24 3.37 -8.36
N LYS A 59 11.94 3.58 -8.54
CA LYS A 59 11.24 4.76 -8.04
C LYS A 59 10.00 4.34 -7.27
N GLN A 60 9.71 5.05 -6.20
CA GLN A 60 8.56 4.83 -5.33
C GLN A 60 7.67 6.07 -5.34
N TRP A 61 6.37 5.86 -5.41
CA TRP A 61 5.36 6.90 -5.25
C TRP A 61 4.37 6.51 -4.16
N GLU A 62 4.04 7.46 -3.30
CA GLU A 62 2.87 7.36 -2.45
C GLU A 62 1.63 7.72 -3.27
N VAL A 63 0.67 6.81 -3.34
CA VAL A 63 -0.52 6.95 -4.20
C VAL A 63 -1.77 6.96 -3.35
N LYS A 64 -2.57 8.02 -3.50
CA LYS A 64 -3.91 8.13 -2.92
C LYS A 64 -4.92 7.41 -3.80
N LEU A 65 -5.50 6.33 -3.29
CA LEU A 65 -6.60 5.59 -3.90
C LEU A 65 -7.93 6.12 -3.34
N PRO A 66 -8.74 6.86 -4.12
CA PRO A 66 -9.94 7.48 -3.60
C PRO A 66 -10.98 6.42 -3.18
N LEU A 67 -11.67 6.65 -2.07
CA LEU A 67 -12.81 5.85 -1.62
C LEU A 67 -14.12 6.44 -2.14
N LYS A 68 -15.24 5.74 -1.96
CA LYS A 68 -16.59 6.25 -2.34
C LYS A 68 -16.94 7.53 -1.60
N ASP A 69 -16.56 7.61 -0.34
CA ASP A 69 -16.85 8.77 0.50
C ASP A 69 -15.95 9.93 0.11
N ARG A 70 -16.58 11.09 -0.14
CA ARG A 70 -15.90 12.27 -0.68
C ARG A 70 -14.76 12.70 0.25
N GLY A 71 -13.57 12.83 -0.32
CA GLY A 71 -12.37 13.28 0.40
C GLY A 71 -11.64 12.16 1.16
N GLN A 72 -12.22 10.97 1.25
CA GLN A 72 -11.53 9.81 1.83
C GLN A 72 -10.69 9.08 0.77
N PHE A 73 -9.56 8.56 1.19
CA PHE A 73 -8.65 7.78 0.35
C PHE A 73 -7.91 6.76 1.20
N ARG A 74 -7.39 5.73 0.54
CA ARG A 74 -6.40 4.81 1.09
C ARG A 74 -5.05 5.07 0.43
N SER A 75 -3.99 5.12 1.21
CA SER A 75 -2.64 5.28 0.69
C SER A 75 -1.98 3.93 0.46
N VAL A 76 -1.28 3.83 -0.66
CA VAL A 76 -0.46 2.67 -1.02
C VAL A 76 0.87 3.14 -1.59
N TRP A 77 1.88 2.27 -1.50
CA TRP A 77 3.11 2.45 -2.26
C TRP A 77 2.98 1.84 -3.65
N CYS A 78 3.41 2.59 -4.64
CA CYS A 78 3.68 2.10 -5.99
C CYS A 78 5.18 2.12 -6.22
N HIS A 79 5.78 0.94 -6.27
CA HIS A 79 7.19 0.76 -6.61
C HIS A 79 7.28 0.43 -8.09
N VAL A 80 8.09 1.17 -8.83
CA VAL A 80 8.41 0.86 -10.23
C VAL A 80 9.89 0.57 -10.30
N VAL A 81 10.21 -0.63 -10.76
CA VAL A 81 11.56 -1.11 -10.99
C VAL A 81 11.75 -1.22 -12.49
N TRP A 82 12.77 -0.55 -13.01
CA TRP A 82 13.24 -0.75 -14.37
C TRP A 82 14.55 -1.51 -14.33
N GLU A 83 14.68 -2.51 -15.17
CA GLU A 83 15.87 -3.35 -15.24
C GLU A 83 16.14 -3.74 -16.70
N THR A 84 17.42 -3.90 -17.04
CA THR A 84 17.82 -4.44 -18.34
C THR A 84 18.48 -5.79 -18.10
N VAL A 85 17.84 -6.87 -18.53
CA VAL A 85 18.35 -8.23 -18.42
C VAL A 85 18.53 -8.78 -19.83
N ASP A 86 19.74 -9.23 -20.18
CA ASP A 86 20.07 -9.75 -21.51
C ASP A 86 19.67 -8.84 -22.68
N ASN A 87 19.89 -7.53 -22.54
CA ASN A 87 19.48 -6.47 -23.48
C ASN A 87 17.95 -6.32 -23.65
N ILE A 88 17.15 -6.92 -22.76
CA ILE A 88 15.70 -6.74 -22.71
C ILE A 88 15.40 -5.77 -21.57
N HIS A 89 14.81 -4.62 -21.92
CA HIS A 89 14.30 -3.68 -20.93
C HIS A 89 12.99 -4.20 -20.34
N GLN A 90 12.92 -4.28 -19.03
CA GLN A 90 11.77 -4.73 -18.26
C GLN A 90 11.36 -3.64 -17.28
N MET A 91 10.06 -3.50 -17.08
CA MET A 91 9.48 -2.66 -16.05
C MET A 91 8.55 -3.49 -15.19
N VAL A 92 8.77 -3.49 -13.89
CA VAL A 92 7.92 -4.17 -12.91
C VAL A 92 7.32 -3.13 -11.99
N VAL A 93 5.99 -3.14 -11.89
CA VAL A 93 5.28 -2.32 -10.92
C VAL A 93 4.76 -3.20 -9.80
N VAL A 94 5.07 -2.84 -8.56
CA VAL A 94 4.62 -3.52 -7.33
C VAL A 94 3.81 -2.55 -6.51
N ILE A 95 2.58 -2.94 -6.17
CA ILE A 95 1.71 -2.16 -5.28
C ILE A 95 1.74 -2.79 -3.89
N SER A 96 2.11 -2.04 -2.86
CA SER A 96 2.16 -2.52 -1.48
C SER A 96 1.39 -1.60 -0.51
N PRO A 97 0.83 -2.13 0.59
CA PRO A 97 0.29 -1.27 1.65
C PRO A 97 1.39 -0.42 2.28
N LEU A 98 1.01 0.66 2.98
CA LEU A 98 1.95 1.40 3.83
C LEU A 98 2.41 0.56 5.02
N TYR A 99 1.48 -0.18 5.63
CA TYR A 99 1.72 -0.96 6.84
C TYR A 99 1.10 -2.35 6.74
N SER A 100 1.80 -3.34 7.26
CA SER A 100 1.30 -4.70 7.44
C SER A 100 1.65 -5.19 8.82
N ILE A 101 0.76 -5.99 9.40
CA ILE A 101 0.97 -6.63 10.68
C ILE A 101 1.09 -8.14 10.51
N LYS A 102 2.05 -8.74 11.19
CA LYS A 102 2.19 -10.19 11.33
C LYS A 102 1.97 -10.59 12.78
N SER A 103 0.90 -11.33 13.06
CA SER A 103 0.62 -11.79 14.42
C SER A 103 1.17 -13.18 14.65
N MET A 104 2.15 -13.30 15.55
CA MET A 104 2.68 -14.61 16.00
C MET A 104 1.87 -15.22 17.15
N LEU A 105 0.77 -14.56 17.57
CA LEU A 105 -0.07 -15.03 18.65
C LEU A 105 -0.80 -16.31 18.28
N PRO A 106 -1.08 -17.22 19.23
CA PRO A 106 -1.81 -18.45 18.95
C PRO A 106 -3.31 -18.21 18.68
N CYS A 107 -3.85 -17.05 19.04
CA CYS A 107 -5.25 -16.66 18.94
C CYS A 107 -5.43 -15.37 18.11
N LYS A 108 -6.70 -14.99 17.87
CA LYS A 108 -7.04 -13.69 17.30
C LYS A 108 -6.87 -12.59 18.35
N ALA A 109 -6.71 -11.37 17.87
CA ALA A 109 -6.66 -10.18 18.70
C ALA A 109 -7.31 -9.00 17.96
N ASN A 110 -7.60 -7.94 18.69
CA ASN A 110 -8.01 -6.67 18.13
C ASN A 110 -6.87 -5.66 18.28
N VAL A 111 -6.67 -4.85 17.25
CA VAL A 111 -5.76 -3.72 17.29
C VAL A 111 -6.57 -2.44 17.20
N LEU A 112 -6.57 -1.65 18.26
CA LEU A 112 -7.02 -0.27 18.21
C LEU A 112 -5.91 0.55 17.53
N VAL A 113 -6.23 1.15 16.40
CA VAL A 113 -5.35 2.05 15.64
C VAL A 113 -5.88 3.46 15.81
N GLU A 114 -5.07 4.31 16.44
CA GLU A 114 -5.38 5.73 16.63
C GLU A 114 -4.43 6.58 15.79
N THR A 115 -4.97 7.52 15.03
CA THR A 115 -4.19 8.51 14.26
C THR A 115 -4.50 9.90 14.82
N PRO A 116 -3.71 10.41 15.80
CA PRO A 116 -4.06 11.61 16.54
C PRO A 116 -4.20 12.86 15.67
N THR A 117 -3.33 13.03 14.67
CA THR A 117 -3.32 14.14 13.70
C THR A 117 -4.60 14.24 12.89
N LEU A 118 -5.30 13.12 12.70
CA LEU A 118 -6.55 13.02 11.93
C LEU A 118 -7.78 12.80 12.82
N SER A 119 -7.63 12.82 14.15
CA SER A 119 -8.69 12.49 15.12
C SER A 119 -9.43 11.19 14.77
N SER A 120 -8.68 10.20 14.25
CA SER A 120 -9.24 8.94 13.75
C SER A 120 -8.91 7.80 14.69
N SER A 121 -9.87 6.90 14.89
CA SER A 121 -9.71 5.70 15.70
C SER A 121 -10.52 4.56 15.09
N GLN A 122 -9.90 3.38 14.99
CA GLN A 122 -10.55 2.19 14.44
C GLN A 122 -10.03 0.91 15.09
N ILE A 123 -10.89 -0.10 15.16
CA ILE A 123 -10.54 -1.43 15.65
C ILE A 123 -10.39 -2.38 14.48
N ILE A 124 -9.21 -2.97 14.32
CA ILE A 124 -8.88 -3.91 13.26
C ILE A 124 -8.71 -5.31 13.88
N PRO A 125 -9.55 -6.30 13.51
CA PRO A 125 -9.36 -7.68 13.95
C PRO A 125 -8.17 -8.30 13.21
N ILE A 126 -7.24 -8.85 13.98
CA ILE A 126 -6.06 -9.55 13.48
C ILE A 126 -6.14 -11.05 13.77
N SER A 127 -5.77 -11.84 12.77
CA SER A 127 -5.65 -13.29 12.86
C SER A 127 -4.29 -13.66 13.45
N GLY A 128 -4.25 -14.68 14.31
CA GLY A 128 -3.00 -15.23 14.83
C GLY A 128 -2.29 -16.18 13.87
N ARG A 129 -1.39 -17.01 14.43
CA ARG A 129 -0.67 -18.12 13.80
C ARG A 129 0.20 -17.72 12.62
N GLY A 130 0.88 -16.58 12.74
CA GLY A 130 1.80 -16.06 11.73
C GLY A 130 1.10 -15.42 10.53
N ALA A 131 -0.21 -15.21 10.58
CA ALA A 131 -0.95 -14.52 9.53
C ALA A 131 -0.44 -13.09 9.35
N VAL A 132 -0.33 -12.67 8.09
CA VAL A 132 0.00 -11.31 7.68
C VAL A 132 -1.26 -10.64 7.15
N GLN A 133 -1.55 -9.44 7.62
CA GLN A 133 -2.67 -8.62 7.18
C GLN A 133 -2.22 -7.19 6.93
N HIS A 134 -2.83 -6.53 5.95
CA HIS A 134 -2.62 -5.11 5.72
C HIS A 134 -3.35 -4.31 6.79
N LEU A 135 -2.70 -3.28 7.34
CA LEU A 135 -3.35 -2.32 8.23
C LEU A 135 -3.93 -1.19 7.37
N ASP A 136 -5.24 -0.99 7.45
CA ASP A 136 -5.93 0.08 6.73
C ASP A 136 -5.83 1.39 7.53
N THR A 137 -4.69 2.08 7.47
CA THR A 137 -4.49 3.33 8.20
C THR A 137 -4.96 4.53 7.38
N PRO A 138 -5.54 5.57 8.02
CA PRO A 138 -5.92 6.80 7.33
C PRO A 138 -4.70 7.68 7.07
N GLY A 139 -4.78 8.53 6.05
CA GLY A 139 -3.77 9.54 5.75
C GLY A 139 -2.60 9.00 4.93
N LEU A 140 -1.44 9.64 5.07
CA LEU A 140 -0.23 9.39 4.28
C LEU A 140 0.88 8.79 5.15
N SER A 141 2.04 8.55 4.55
CA SER A 141 3.21 7.91 5.17
C SER A 141 3.85 8.73 6.28
N ASP A 142 3.63 10.05 6.30
CA ASP A 142 4.07 10.97 7.35
C ASP A 142 3.18 10.94 8.60
N GLU A 143 2.05 10.22 8.56
CA GLU A 143 1.17 10.07 9.70
C GLU A 143 1.76 9.12 10.75
N THR A 144 1.56 9.49 12.02
CA THR A 144 1.87 8.63 13.16
C THR A 144 0.61 7.96 13.66
N HIS A 145 0.68 6.63 13.81
CA HIS A 145 -0.37 5.80 14.36
C HIS A 145 0.04 5.24 15.72
N ASN A 146 -0.89 5.12 16.66
CA ASN A 146 -0.68 4.44 17.92
C ASN A 146 -1.50 3.15 17.92
N LEU A 147 -0.82 2.03 18.17
CA LEU A 147 -1.39 0.70 18.17
C LEU A 147 -1.56 0.21 19.61
N THR A 148 -2.79 -0.16 19.97
CA THR A 148 -3.10 -0.81 21.24
C THR A 148 -3.69 -2.19 20.97
N PHE A 149 -3.07 -3.23 21.53
CA PHE A 149 -3.41 -4.62 21.27
C PHE A 149 -4.29 -5.18 22.38
N GLN A 150 -5.39 -5.82 22.02
CA GLN A 150 -6.27 -6.51 22.95
C GLN A 150 -6.45 -7.95 22.51
N LEU A 151 -5.97 -8.89 23.33
CA LEU A 151 -6.19 -10.32 23.09
C LEU A 151 -7.65 -10.69 23.37
N ASP A 152 -8.15 -11.68 22.63
CA ASP A 152 -9.43 -12.29 22.97
C ASP A 152 -9.38 -12.90 24.39
N GLY A 153 -10.42 -12.64 25.18
CA GLY A 153 -10.60 -13.26 26.51
C GLY A 153 -10.13 -12.41 27.70
N LYS A 154 -10.84 -11.32 28.01
CA LYS A 154 -10.71 -10.46 29.22
C LYS A 154 -9.29 -10.03 29.62
N VAL A 155 -8.29 -10.20 28.77
CA VAL A 155 -6.94 -9.70 29.00
C VAL A 155 -6.98 -8.18 28.85
N PRO A 156 -6.34 -7.41 29.75
CA PRO A 156 -6.18 -5.98 29.57
C PRO A 156 -5.51 -5.67 28.23
N ALA A 157 -5.88 -4.55 27.63
CA ALA A 157 -5.18 -4.07 26.45
C ALA A 157 -3.73 -3.73 26.79
N SER A 158 -2.84 -3.81 25.79
CA SER A 158 -1.43 -3.47 25.94
C SER A 158 -1.27 -2.02 26.38
N SER A 159 -0.32 -1.76 27.27
CA SER A 159 0.04 -0.41 27.69
C SER A 159 1.55 -0.33 27.93
N PRO A 160 2.25 0.72 27.45
CA PRO A 160 1.72 1.82 26.64
C PRO A 160 1.40 1.41 25.19
N PRO A 161 0.67 2.24 24.42
CA PRO A 161 0.49 2.04 22.98
C PRO A 161 1.84 2.02 22.25
N VAL A 162 1.91 1.22 21.18
CA VAL A 162 3.09 1.14 20.30
C VAL A 162 2.92 2.12 19.16
N SER A 163 3.85 3.07 19.02
CA SER A 163 3.84 4.01 17.89
C SER A 163 4.31 3.33 16.61
N LEU A 164 3.59 3.59 15.52
CA LEU A 164 3.84 3.13 14.16
C LEU A 164 3.89 4.36 13.26
N HIS A 165 5.04 4.61 12.65
CA HIS A 165 5.25 5.66 11.66
C HIS A 165 6.16 5.11 10.56
N TYR A 166 6.02 5.62 9.34
CA TYR A 166 6.83 5.16 8.23
C TYR A 166 8.17 5.92 8.25
N HIS A 167 9.27 5.23 8.57
CA HIS A 167 10.59 5.81 8.38
C HIS A 167 10.98 5.64 6.91
N ILE A 168 11.09 6.74 6.17
CA ILE A 168 11.78 6.71 4.87
C ILE A 168 13.23 6.41 5.21
N MET A 169 13.69 5.19 4.95
CA MET A 169 15.13 4.94 4.92
C MET A 169 15.63 5.63 3.66
N ASP A 170 16.30 6.78 3.82
CA ASP A 170 17.07 7.37 2.73
C ASP A 170 18.00 6.27 2.19
N GLY A 171 17.87 6.00 0.89
CA GLY A 171 18.52 4.88 0.22
C GLY A 171 20.03 4.88 0.47
N SER A 172 20.54 3.71 0.82
CA SER A 172 21.97 3.37 0.72
C SER A 172 22.34 3.03 -0.72
#